data_AF-A0A2M9ZTK8-F1
#
_entry.id   AF-A0A2M9ZTK8-F1
#
_cell.length_a   1.000
_cell.length_b   1.000
_cell.length_c   1.000
_cell.angle_alpha   90.00
_cell.angle_beta   90.00
_cell.angle_gamma   90.00
#
_symmetry.space_group_name_H-M   'P 1'
#
loop_
_entity.id
_entity.type
_entity.pdbx_description
1 polymer ?
#
loop_
_entity_poly.entity_id
_entity_poly.type
_entity_poly.pdbx_seq_one_letter_code
_entity_poly.pdbx_strand_id
1 'polypeptide(L)'
;MAIEKIGMRRSKIEYLGDRIQITIPSRKNWLSIILQTFWLGGWLFGEIMVPAFLFVGPILSLEKLFMLLWLAIWTIGGGYVIYNIFWSLVGKEIITFSYDRLKIEKKIFQINFVKVYSMMDASDFRISTSSPSNAWYYRNYPPYLTGLISFDYGMKTIKFATEIDEAEAKYLLEEMQKNGFISA
;
A
#
# COMPACT_ATOMS: atom_id res chain seq x y z
N MET A 1 -26.73 7.82 -26.75
CA MET A 1 -26.01 6.55 -26.52
C MET A 1 -24.56 6.91 -26.23
N ALA A 2 -24.15 6.92 -24.96
CA ALA A 2 -22.79 7.30 -24.58
C ALA A 2 -21.90 6.06 -24.70
N ILE A 3 -20.93 6.08 -25.60
CA ILE A 3 -19.92 5.03 -25.70
C ILE A 3 -19.01 5.20 -24.49
N GLU A 4 -19.07 4.24 -23.57
CA GLU A 4 -18.18 4.19 -22.42
C GLU A 4 -16.74 4.07 -22.94
N LYS A 5 -15.90 5.07 -22.63
CA LYS A 5 -14.48 5.05 -23.01
C LYS A 5 -13.84 3.83 -22.36
N ILE A 6 -13.20 3.00 -23.18
CA ILE A 6 -12.35 1.87 -22.76
C ILE A 6 -11.47 2.36 -21.59
N GLY A 7 -11.55 1.65 -20.46
CA GLY A 7 -11.07 2.07 -19.16
C GLY A 7 -9.70 2.75 -19.22
N MET A 8 -9.64 4.00 -18.75
CA MET A 8 -8.39 4.75 -18.67
C MET A 8 -7.47 4.06 -17.66
N ARG A 9 -6.49 3.33 -18.19
CA ARG A 9 -5.48 2.63 -17.40
C ARG A 9 -4.69 3.62 -16.55
N ARG A 10 -4.60 3.35 -15.24
CA ARG A 10 -3.84 4.19 -14.30
C ARG A 10 -2.39 3.76 -14.19
N SER A 11 -2.10 2.48 -14.37
CA SER A 11 -0.72 2.02 -14.38
C SER A 11 -0.03 2.44 -15.69
N LYS A 12 1.22 2.87 -15.57
CA LYS A 12 2.09 3.17 -16.72
C LYS A 12 3.00 1.97 -16.97
N ILE A 13 3.02 1.45 -18.19
CA ILE A 13 4.03 0.49 -18.63
C ILE A 13 5.10 1.23 -19.42
N GLU A 14 6.35 0.99 -19.06
CA GLU A 14 7.52 1.39 -19.81
C GLU A 14 8.31 0.14 -20.20
N TYR A 15 8.54 -0.03 -21.51
CA TYR A 15 9.38 -1.09 -22.06
C TYR A 15 10.82 -0.57 -22.13
N LEU A 16 11.69 -1.11 -21.30
CA LEU A 16 13.09 -0.70 -21.17
C LEU A 16 14.00 -1.77 -21.78
N GLY A 17 13.80 -2.10 -23.06
CA GLY A 17 14.56 -3.12 -23.76
C GLY A 17 14.26 -4.54 -23.25
N ASP A 18 15.08 -5.02 -22.32
CA ASP A 18 15.02 -6.37 -21.74
C ASP A 18 14.14 -6.48 -20.49
N ARG A 19 13.60 -5.35 -20.02
CA ARG A 19 12.78 -5.27 -18.81
C ARG A 19 11.49 -4.49 -19.03
N ILE A 20 10.45 -4.91 -18.34
CA ILE A 20 9.15 -4.22 -18.31
C ILE A 20 9.01 -3.56 -16.94
N GLN A 21 8.78 -2.25 -16.94
CA GLN A 21 8.51 -1.49 -15.72
C GLN A 21 7.04 -1.07 -15.69
N ILE A 22 6.32 -1.49 -14.66
CA ILE A 22 4.92 -1.15 -14.40
C ILE A 22 4.89 -0.23 -13.19
N THR A 23 4.41 1.00 -13.36
CA THR A 23 4.23 1.97 -12.27
C THR A 23 2.75 2.12 -11.95
N ILE A 24 2.35 1.75 -10.74
CA ILE A 24 0.98 1.85 -10.22
C ILE A 24 0.94 3.01 -9.21
N PRO A 25 0.28 4.13 -9.53
CA PRO A 25 0.11 5.24 -8.58
C PRO A 25 -0.96 4.90 -7.54
N SER A 26 -0.83 5.41 -6.32
CA SER A 26 -1.84 5.20 -5.28
C SER A 26 -3.20 5.83 -5.60
N ARG A 27 -4.28 5.24 -5.08
CA ARG A 27 -5.69 5.61 -5.23
C ARG A 27 -5.96 6.78 -4.30
N LYS A 28 -6.28 7.89 -4.94
CA LYS A 28 -6.63 9.13 -4.24
C LYS A 28 -8.09 9.10 -3.85
N ASN A 29 -8.39 8.66 -2.64
CA ASN A 29 -9.70 8.90 -2.03
C ASN A 29 -9.66 10.25 -1.30
N TRP A 30 -9.99 11.32 -2.02
CA TRP A 30 -9.94 12.69 -1.51
C TRP A 30 -10.78 12.89 -0.23
N LEU A 31 -11.95 12.26 -0.16
CA LEU A 31 -12.78 12.31 1.05
C LEU A 31 -12.05 11.72 2.26
N SER A 32 -11.42 10.55 2.07
CA SER A 32 -10.63 9.91 3.12
C SER A 32 -9.44 10.77 3.54
N ILE A 33 -8.73 11.39 2.58
CA ILE A 33 -7.58 12.26 2.86
C ILE A 33 -8.01 13.48 3.67
N ILE A 34 -9.10 14.15 3.28
CA ILE A 34 -9.60 15.35 3.97
C ILE A 34 -10.01 14.99 5.40
N LEU A 35 -10.78 13.91 5.58
CA LEU A 35 -11.25 13.48 6.89
C LEU A 35 -10.07 13.11 7.82
N GLN A 36 -9.09 12.37 7.32
CA GLN A 36 -7.88 12.01 8.07
C GLN A 36 -7.06 13.24 8.44
N THR A 37 -6.94 14.21 7.54
CA THR A 37 -6.21 15.46 7.80
C THR A 37 -6.93 16.30 8.85
N PHE A 38 -8.25 16.40 8.78
CA PHE A 38 -9.05 17.08 9.81
C PHE A 38 -8.92 16.39 11.17
N TRP A 39 -9.02 15.07 11.21
CA TRP A 39 -8.84 14.28 12.43
C TRP A 39 -7.43 14.47 13.03
N LEU A 40 -6.38 14.56 12.18
CA LEU A 40 -5.02 14.87 12.64
C LEU A 40 -4.90 16.23 13.33
N GLY A 41 -5.72 17.21 12.97
CA GLY A 41 -5.79 18.48 13.68
C GLY A 41 -6.22 18.30 15.14
N GLY A 42 -7.25 17.48 15.37
CA GLY A 42 -7.69 17.10 16.72
C GLY A 42 -6.67 16.24 17.46
N TRP A 43 -6.01 15.32 16.76
CA TRP A 43 -4.90 14.53 17.31
C TRP A 43 -3.75 15.41 17.81
N LEU A 44 -3.32 16.39 16.99
CA LEU A 44 -2.24 17.32 17.35
C LEU A 44 -2.59 18.16 18.57
N PHE A 45 -3.85 18.59 18.70
CA PHE A 45 -4.32 19.27 19.89
C PHE A 45 -4.16 18.40 21.15
N GLY A 46 -4.53 17.12 21.08
CA GLY A 46 -4.31 16.16 22.18
C GLY A 46 -2.83 15.99 22.55
N GLU A 47 -1.96 15.83 21.54
CA GLU A 47 -0.51 15.69 21.71
C GLU A 47 0.15 16.91 22.39
N ILE A 48 -0.40 18.11 22.22
CA ILE A 48 0.10 19.32 22.88
C ILE A 48 -0.49 19.48 24.28
N MET A 49 -1.80 19.28 24.42
CA MET A 49 -2.52 19.57 25.66
C MET A 49 -2.21 18.56 26.77
N VAL A 50 -2.12 17.26 26.46
CA VAL A 50 -1.92 16.23 27.48
C VAL A 50 -0.58 16.35 28.20
N PRO A 51 0.57 16.54 27.50
CA PRO A 51 1.82 16.86 28.17
C PRO A 51 1.75 18.13 29.03
N ALA A 52 1.09 19.19 28.55
CA ALA A 52 0.93 20.43 29.32
C ALA A 52 0.22 20.17 30.66
N PHE A 53 -0.86 19.38 30.66
CA PHE A 53 -1.54 18.96 31.88
C PHE A 53 -0.65 18.07 32.77
N LEU A 54 0.11 17.14 32.19
CA LEU A 54 0.98 16.21 32.93
C LEU A 54 2.16 16.88 33.67
N PHE A 55 2.62 18.03 33.19
CA PHE A 55 3.75 18.76 33.78
C PHE A 55 3.33 19.92 34.69
N VAL A 56 2.12 20.47 34.54
CA VAL A 56 1.65 21.65 35.28
C VAL A 56 0.52 21.33 36.28
N GLY A 57 -0.26 20.25 36.05
CA GLY A 57 -1.45 19.93 36.83
C GLY A 57 -1.19 19.05 38.07
N PRO A 58 -2.08 19.11 39.09
CA PRO A 58 -2.03 18.24 40.26
C PRO A 58 -2.67 16.87 39.92
N ILE A 59 -1.93 16.00 39.24
CA ILE A 59 -2.41 14.67 38.82
C ILE A 59 -1.84 13.58 39.73
N LEU A 60 -2.65 12.61 40.12
CA LEU A 60 -2.19 11.45 40.90
C LEU A 60 -1.27 10.54 40.08
N SER A 61 -0.41 9.76 40.75
CA SER A 61 0.60 8.93 40.09
C SER A 61 0.02 7.88 39.13
N LEU A 62 -1.13 7.27 39.47
CA LEU A 62 -1.79 6.27 38.63
C LEU A 62 -2.44 6.89 37.37
N GLU A 63 -3.09 8.05 37.53
CA GLU A 63 -3.69 8.82 36.43
C GLU A 63 -2.62 9.29 35.44
N LYS A 64 -1.46 9.72 35.96
CA LYS A 64 -0.30 10.11 35.14
C LYS A 64 0.22 8.95 34.29
N LEU A 65 0.34 7.75 34.87
CA LEU A 65 0.78 6.57 34.14
C LEU A 65 -0.22 6.20 33.03
N PHE A 66 -1.51 6.23 33.33
CA PHE A 66 -2.56 6.01 32.34
C PHE A 66 -2.48 7.01 31.19
N MET A 67 -2.35 8.31 31.48
CA MET A 67 -2.25 9.35 30.45
C MET A 67 -1.01 9.18 29.57
N LEU A 68 0.13 8.77 30.13
CA LEU A 68 1.35 8.51 29.36
C LEU A 68 1.18 7.31 28.42
N LEU A 69 0.59 6.20 28.89
CA LEU A 69 0.32 5.03 28.06
C LEU A 69 -0.71 5.34 26.96
N TRP A 70 -1.77 6.07 27.33
CA TRP A 70 -2.78 6.54 26.39
C TRP A 70 -2.16 7.42 25.31
N LEU A 71 -1.32 8.40 25.70
CA LEU A 71 -0.63 9.28 24.78
C LEU A 71 0.28 8.48 23.83
N ALA A 72 1.08 7.54 24.34
CA ALA A 72 1.96 6.72 23.51
C ALA A 72 1.21 5.91 22.45
N ILE A 73 0.09 5.29 22.82
CA ILE A 73 -0.77 4.56 21.87
C ILE A 73 -1.39 5.54 20.86
N TRP A 74 -1.83 6.70 21.32
CA TRP A 74 -2.39 7.75 20.48
C TRP A 74 -1.36 8.29 19.47
N THR A 75 -0.10 8.46 19.89
CA THR A 75 1.01 8.88 19.03
C THR A 75 1.25 7.89 17.89
N ILE A 76 1.23 6.59 18.20
CA ILE A 76 1.33 5.52 17.19
C ILE A 76 0.17 5.62 16.19
N GLY A 77 -1.05 5.85 16.68
CA GLY A 77 -2.23 6.06 15.85
C GLY A 77 -2.09 7.25 14.89
N GLY A 78 -1.62 8.40 15.39
CA GLY A 78 -1.34 9.58 14.56
C GLY A 78 -0.29 9.31 13.50
N GLY A 79 0.82 8.65 13.87
CA GLY A 79 1.86 8.25 12.94
C GLY A 79 1.33 7.36 11.80
N TYR A 80 0.42 6.43 12.11
CA TYR A 80 -0.23 5.58 11.11
C TYR A 80 -1.12 6.39 10.15
N VAL A 81 -1.90 7.35 10.66
CA VAL A 81 -2.74 8.22 9.81
C VAL A 81 -1.87 9.10 8.91
N ILE A 82 -0.79 9.68 9.45
CA ILE A 82 0.18 10.46 8.68
C ILE A 82 0.76 9.61 7.53
N TYR A 83 1.23 8.39 7.83
CA TYR A 83 1.74 7.47 6.82
C TYR A 83 0.71 7.20 5.70
N ASN A 84 -0.56 6.96 6.05
CA ASN A 84 -1.62 6.71 5.08
C ASN A 84 -1.92 7.92 4.19
N ILE A 85 -1.88 9.15 4.73
CA ILE A 85 -2.02 10.37 3.95
C ILE A 85 -0.87 10.50 2.96
N PHE A 86 0.38 10.32 3.42
CA PHE A 86 1.55 10.37 2.54
C PHE A 86 1.50 9.31 1.43
N TRP A 87 1.14 8.07 1.76
CA TRP A 87 0.94 7.01 0.77
C TRP A 87 -0.15 7.39 -0.25
N SER A 88 -1.27 7.93 0.22
CA SER A 88 -2.40 8.32 -0.64
C SER A 88 -2.10 9.52 -1.54
N LEU A 89 -1.20 10.43 -1.12
CA LEU A 89 -0.84 11.62 -1.89
C LEU A 89 0.23 11.35 -2.96
N VAL A 90 1.31 10.64 -2.57
CA VAL A 90 2.53 10.50 -3.38
C VAL A 90 3.05 9.07 -3.50
N GLY A 91 2.39 8.10 -2.86
CA GLY A 91 2.74 6.69 -2.91
C GLY A 91 2.62 6.12 -4.32
N LYS A 92 3.60 5.32 -4.70
CA LYS A 92 3.55 4.54 -5.94
C LYS A 92 4.25 3.20 -5.75
N GLU A 93 3.73 2.19 -6.41
CA GLU A 93 4.31 0.87 -6.50
C GLU A 93 4.93 0.73 -7.91
N ILE A 94 6.23 0.45 -7.97
CA ILE A 94 6.98 0.24 -9.20
C ILE A 94 7.37 -1.23 -9.24
N ILE A 95 6.90 -1.95 -10.23
CA ILE A 95 7.19 -3.35 -10.44
C ILE A 95 8.05 -3.44 -11.68
N THR A 96 9.24 -4.02 -11.58
CA THR A 96 10.15 -4.21 -12.71
C THR A 96 10.34 -5.70 -12.91
N PHE A 97 9.96 -6.18 -14.08
CA PHE A 97 10.19 -7.54 -14.54
C PHE A 97 11.42 -7.57 -15.43
N SER A 98 12.33 -8.48 -15.13
CA SER A 98 13.47 -8.86 -15.95
C SER A 98 13.48 -10.38 -16.08
N TYR A 99 14.22 -10.93 -17.04
CA TYR A 99 14.26 -12.38 -17.26
C TYR A 99 14.75 -13.17 -16.04
N ASP A 100 15.65 -12.60 -15.24
CA ASP A 100 16.24 -13.25 -14.07
C ASP A 100 15.59 -12.83 -12.74
N ARG A 101 14.97 -11.65 -12.68
CA ARG A 101 14.54 -11.02 -11.44
C ARG A 101 13.22 -10.25 -11.55
N LEU A 102 12.42 -10.35 -10.48
CA LEU A 102 11.27 -9.50 -10.20
C LEU A 102 11.61 -8.51 -9.08
N LYS A 103 11.62 -7.22 -9.39
CA LYS A 103 11.82 -6.16 -8.42
C LYS A 103 10.50 -5.46 -8.12
N ILE A 104 10.09 -5.46 -6.86
CA ILE A 104 8.93 -4.73 -6.35
C ILE A 104 9.43 -3.60 -5.47
N GLU A 105 9.15 -2.36 -5.86
CA GLU A 105 9.58 -1.14 -5.18
C GLU A 105 8.36 -0.32 -4.76
N LYS A 106 8.20 -0.09 -3.46
CA LYS A 106 7.22 0.85 -2.91
C LYS A 106 7.92 2.17 -2.63
N LYS A 107 7.49 3.23 -3.31
CA LYS A 107 8.13 4.54 -3.23
C LYS A 107 7.17 5.57 -2.63
N ILE A 108 7.63 6.25 -1.59
CA ILE A 108 6.98 7.41 -0.98
C ILE A 108 7.97 8.56 -1.06
N PHE A 109 7.76 9.51 -1.97
CA PHE A 109 8.67 10.63 -2.21
C PHE A 109 10.12 10.16 -2.49
N GLN A 110 11.06 10.38 -1.56
CA GLN A 110 12.47 9.96 -1.66
C GLN A 110 12.75 8.61 -1.00
N ILE A 111 11.84 8.08 -0.20
CA ILE A 111 12.01 6.79 0.50
C ILE A 111 11.52 5.68 -0.42
N ASN A 112 12.33 4.65 -0.60
CA ASN A 112 11.98 3.45 -1.35
C ASN A 112 12.21 2.17 -0.54
N PHE A 113 11.20 1.30 -0.58
CA PHE A 113 11.27 -0.05 -0.05
C PHE A 113 11.34 -1.01 -1.22
N VAL A 114 12.53 -1.58 -1.44
CA VAL A 114 12.82 -2.47 -2.56
C VAL A 114 12.86 -3.91 -2.06
N LYS A 115 12.15 -4.80 -2.75
CA LYS A 115 12.29 -6.25 -2.63
C LYS A 115 12.59 -6.84 -4.00
N VAL A 116 13.61 -7.69 -4.08
CA VAL A 116 14.02 -8.37 -5.31
C VAL A 116 13.85 -9.87 -5.11
N TYR A 117 13.21 -10.50 -6.08
CA TYR A 117 12.94 -11.93 -6.12
C TYR A 117 13.56 -12.53 -7.38
N SER A 118 14.10 -13.74 -7.27
CA SER A 118 14.58 -14.50 -8.42
C SER A 118 13.39 -15.04 -9.21
N MET A 119 13.39 -14.88 -10.54
CA MET A 119 12.35 -15.47 -11.40
C MET A 119 12.44 -16.99 -11.48
N MET A 120 13.61 -17.58 -11.20
CA MET A 120 13.79 -19.04 -11.22
C MET A 120 13.05 -19.74 -10.07
N ASP A 121 12.88 -19.05 -8.94
CA ASP A 121 12.18 -19.60 -7.76
C ASP A 121 10.74 -19.09 -7.66
N ALA A 122 10.32 -18.20 -8.58
CA ALA A 122 8.98 -17.63 -8.62
C ALA A 122 8.08 -18.49 -9.50
N SER A 123 7.06 -19.09 -8.90
CA SER A 123 6.12 -19.98 -9.58
C SER A 123 4.68 -19.62 -9.30
N ASP A 124 3.76 -20.13 -10.12
CA ASP A 124 2.30 -20.01 -9.94
C ASP A 124 1.83 -18.56 -9.78
N PHE A 125 2.10 -17.74 -10.81
CA PHE A 125 1.54 -16.40 -10.88
C PHE A 125 0.04 -16.48 -11.13
N ARG A 126 -0.74 -16.01 -10.17
CA ARG A 126 -2.19 -16.06 -10.18
C ARG A 126 -2.79 -14.75 -9.71
N ILE A 127 -3.97 -14.45 -10.21
CA ILE A 127 -4.78 -13.37 -9.66
C ILE A 127 -5.42 -13.91 -8.39
N SER A 128 -5.02 -13.37 -7.25
CA SER A 128 -5.74 -13.63 -6.02
C SER A 128 -7.01 -12.80 -6.02
N THR A 129 -8.06 -13.30 -6.69
CA THR A 129 -9.44 -12.84 -6.50
C THR A 129 -9.90 -13.31 -5.14
N SER A 130 -9.44 -12.58 -4.11
CA SER A 130 -9.88 -12.85 -2.77
C SER A 130 -11.36 -12.42 -2.68
N SER A 131 -12.23 -13.41 -2.51
CA SER A 131 -13.70 -13.35 -2.54
C SER A 131 -14.27 -12.05 -1.91
N PRO A 132 -15.34 -11.45 -2.48
CA PRO A 132 -15.96 -10.21 -1.99
C PRO A 132 -16.51 -10.28 -0.55
N SER A 133 -16.56 -11.47 0.07
CA SER A 133 -17.23 -11.68 1.35
C SER A 133 -16.63 -10.91 2.53
N ASN A 134 -15.42 -10.37 2.40
CA ASN A 134 -14.70 -9.77 3.52
C ASN A 134 -14.15 -8.37 3.21
N ALA A 135 -15.00 -7.45 2.75
CA ALA A 135 -14.64 -6.01 2.62
C ALA A 135 -14.08 -5.40 3.93
N TRP A 136 -14.47 -5.95 5.09
CA TRP A 136 -13.90 -5.62 6.41
C TRP A 136 -12.44 -6.08 6.60
N TYR A 137 -12.02 -7.14 5.91
CA TYR A 137 -10.69 -7.74 6.03
C TYR A 137 -9.63 -6.91 5.29
N TYR A 138 -9.94 -6.35 4.12
CA TYR A 138 -9.00 -5.47 3.40
C TYR A 138 -8.83 -4.08 4.02
N ARG A 139 -9.80 -3.61 4.82
CA ARG A 139 -9.72 -2.31 5.49
C ARG A 139 -8.72 -2.30 6.65
N ASN A 140 -8.38 -3.47 7.18
CA ASN A 140 -7.56 -3.64 8.39
C ASN A 140 -6.19 -4.30 8.14
N TYR A 141 -5.91 -4.79 6.92
CA TYR A 141 -4.59 -5.32 6.61
C TYR A 141 -3.64 -4.22 6.12
N PRO A 142 -2.37 -4.25 6.55
CA PRO A 142 -1.39 -3.31 6.07
C PRO A 142 -1.24 -3.41 4.54
N PRO A 143 -1.09 -2.28 3.81
CA PRO A 143 -1.06 -2.25 2.35
C PRO A 143 0.10 -3.05 1.71
N TYR A 144 1.02 -3.63 2.49
CA TYR A 144 2.07 -4.54 2.02
C TYR A 144 1.67 -6.01 1.93
N LEU A 145 0.46 -6.39 2.38
CA LEU A 145 -0.07 -7.77 2.30
C LEU A 145 -1.25 -7.92 1.33
N THR A 146 -1.66 -6.83 0.68
CA THR A 146 -2.89 -6.74 -0.11
C THR A 146 -2.55 -6.51 -1.59
N GLY A 147 -2.17 -7.55 -2.33
CA GLY A 147 -1.93 -7.49 -3.77
C GLY A 147 -2.95 -8.30 -4.55
N LEU A 148 -3.32 -7.86 -5.77
CA LEU A 148 -4.23 -8.60 -6.66
C LEU A 148 -3.50 -9.71 -7.42
N ILE A 149 -2.19 -9.55 -7.65
CA ILE A 149 -1.36 -10.58 -8.27
C ILE A 149 -0.50 -11.22 -7.18
N SER A 150 -0.45 -12.54 -7.18
CA SER A 150 0.33 -13.34 -6.24
C SER A 150 1.16 -14.39 -6.96
N PHE A 151 2.32 -14.72 -6.41
CA PHE A 151 3.16 -15.83 -6.84
C PHE A 151 3.75 -16.53 -5.62
N ASP A 152 4.11 -17.80 -5.78
CA ASP A 152 4.79 -18.57 -4.75
C ASP A 152 6.30 -18.47 -4.93
N TYR A 153 7.00 -18.26 -3.82
CA TYR A 153 8.45 -18.13 -3.72
C TYR A 153 8.94 -19.04 -2.60
N GLY A 154 9.36 -20.26 -2.96
CA GLY A 154 9.63 -21.34 -2.01
C GLY A 154 8.38 -21.68 -1.19
N MET A 155 8.43 -21.47 0.13
CA MET A 155 7.29 -21.71 1.04
C MET A 155 6.47 -20.45 1.38
N LYS A 156 6.60 -19.37 0.59
CA LYS A 156 5.94 -18.09 0.85
C LYS A 156 5.15 -17.63 -0.37
N THR A 157 3.90 -17.26 -0.19
CA THR A 157 3.13 -16.54 -1.22
C THR A 157 3.41 -15.04 -1.11
N ILE A 158 3.93 -14.45 -2.17
CA ILE A 158 4.20 -13.01 -2.28
C ILE A 158 3.06 -12.37 -3.07
N LYS A 159 2.53 -11.25 -2.58
CA LYS A 159 1.45 -10.48 -3.22
C LYS A 159 1.94 -9.09 -3.59
N PHE A 160 1.56 -8.61 -4.77
CA PHE A 160 1.92 -7.30 -5.29
C PHE A 160 0.81 -6.74 -6.19
N ALA A 161 1.02 -5.52 -6.70
CA ALA A 161 0.02 -4.78 -7.47
C ALA A 161 -1.22 -4.50 -6.62
N THR A 162 -1.01 -3.69 -5.59
CA THR A 162 -1.96 -3.50 -4.49
C THR A 162 -3.18 -2.67 -4.84
N GLU A 163 -3.09 -1.85 -5.88
CA GLU A 163 -4.07 -0.80 -6.16
C GLU A 163 -4.63 -0.78 -7.59
N ILE A 164 -4.38 -1.85 -8.34
CA ILE A 164 -4.99 -2.10 -9.66
C ILE A 164 -6.40 -2.66 -9.51
N ASP A 165 -7.15 -2.81 -10.60
CA ASP A 165 -8.40 -3.56 -10.62
C ASP A 165 -8.20 -4.97 -11.19
N GLU A 166 -9.23 -5.82 -11.13
CA GLU A 166 -9.13 -7.21 -11.61
C GLU A 166 -8.88 -7.26 -13.13
N ALA A 167 -9.44 -6.32 -13.91
CA ALA A 167 -9.27 -6.27 -15.35
C ALA A 167 -7.83 -5.89 -15.73
N GLU A 168 -7.25 -4.91 -15.04
CA GLU A 168 -5.86 -4.47 -15.16
C GLU A 168 -4.90 -5.57 -14.67
N ALA A 169 -5.27 -6.34 -13.65
CA ALA A 169 -4.51 -7.51 -13.19
C ALA A 169 -4.47 -8.63 -14.25
N LYS A 170 -5.62 -8.95 -14.86
CA LYS A 170 -5.71 -9.92 -15.98
C LYS A 170 -4.86 -9.48 -17.16
N TYR A 171 -5.04 -8.22 -17.58
CA TYR A 171 -4.26 -7.66 -18.67
C TYR A 171 -2.75 -7.72 -18.39
N LEU A 172 -2.31 -7.38 -17.17
CA LEU A 172 -0.90 -7.44 -16.80
C LEU A 172 -0.34 -8.86 -16.85
N LEU A 173 -1.11 -9.86 -16.37
CA LEU A 173 -0.68 -11.25 -16.37
C LEU A 173 -0.59 -11.81 -17.81
N GLU A 174 -1.57 -11.49 -18.67
CA GLU A 174 -1.54 -11.83 -20.09
C GLU A 174 -0.35 -11.19 -20.81
N GLU A 175 -0.07 -9.92 -20.55
CA GLU A 175 1.08 -9.21 -21.12
C GLU A 175 2.40 -9.85 -20.68
N MET A 176 2.50 -10.29 -19.42
CA MET A 176 3.70 -10.98 -18.92
C MET A 176 3.91 -12.35 -19.57
N GLN A 177 2.84 -13.13 -19.74
CA GLN A 177 2.89 -14.43 -20.42
C GLN A 177 3.27 -14.26 -21.90
N LYS A 178 2.66 -13.30 -22.60
CA LYS A 178 2.93 -13.02 -24.01
C LYS A 178 4.38 -12.63 -24.27
N ASN A 179 5.00 -11.88 -23.36
CA ASN A 179 6.39 -11.46 -23.48
C ASN A 179 7.39 -12.51 -22.92
N GLY A 180 6.91 -13.67 -22.48
CA GLY A 180 7.76 -14.79 -22.04
C GLY A 180 8.42 -14.60 -20.68
N PHE A 181 7.95 -13.65 -19.87
CA PHE A 181 8.48 -13.43 -18.51
C PHE A 181 7.96 -14.47 -17.52
N ILE A 182 6.81 -15.09 -17.80
CA ILE A 182 6.14 -16.05 -16.90
C ILE A 182 5.66 -17.23 -17.74
N SER A 183 5.85 -18.45 -17.25
CA SER A 183 5.28 -19.66 -17.86
C SER A 183 3.77 -19.76 -17.55
N ALA A 184 2.98 -20.12 -18.56
CA ALA A 184 1.54 -20.39 -18.42
C ALA A 184 1.24 -21.51 -17.42
#